data_AF-A0A7C3SDL6-F1
#
_entry.id   AF-A0A7C3SDL6-F1
#
_cell.length_a   1.000
_cell.length_b   1.000
_cell.length_c   1.000
_cell.angle_alpha   90.00
_cell.angle_beta   90.00
_cell.angle_gamma   90.00
#
_symmetry.space_group_name_H-M   'P 1'
#
loop_
_entity.id
_entity.type
_entity.pdbx_description
1 polymer ?
#
loop_
_entity_poly.entity_id
_entity_poly.type
_entity_poly.pdbx_seq_one_letter_code
_entity_poly.pdbx_strand_id
1 'polypeptide(L)'
;MQKRLSAPIFVELLDLKELGRLCCALERVPMLVFSFPSVGGFRLAAHVDTYFGSPVFYYALSDKSGHFLEYRNSAGLEEVRISNTPSFITYTPIVAVQKLSRNLESRTDEKKEAKMSTIEVADVLSLAKVAAYRMLFEESPLPIFTYKVNGAWVAGV
;
A
#
# COMPACT_ATOMS: atom_id res chain seq x y z
N MET A 1 26.36 7.68 3.51
CA MET A 1 25.56 8.15 4.67
C MET A 1 24.21 7.44 4.61
N GLN A 2 23.95 6.47 5.50
CA GLN A 2 22.72 5.67 5.48
C GLN A 2 21.58 6.55 6.03
N LYS A 3 20.67 7.01 5.16
CA LYS A 3 19.46 7.74 5.60
C LYS A 3 18.60 6.74 6.39
N ARG A 4 18.50 6.92 7.70
CA ARG A 4 17.52 6.22 8.53
C ARG A 4 16.14 6.77 8.15
N LEU A 5 15.21 5.87 7.79
CA LEU A 5 13.81 6.24 7.62
C LEU A 5 13.23 6.57 9.00
N SER A 6 12.63 7.75 9.11
CA SER A 6 11.88 8.17 10.29
C SER A 6 10.48 7.53 10.26
N ALA A 7 9.77 7.51 11.39
CA ALA A 7 8.43 6.92 11.49
C ALA A 7 7.47 7.52 10.43
N PRO A 8 6.55 6.71 9.88
CA PRO A 8 5.59 7.15 8.87
C PRO A 8 4.65 8.22 9.43
N ILE A 9 4.30 9.17 8.58
CA ILE A 9 3.27 10.18 8.86
C ILE A 9 2.00 9.72 8.15
N PHE A 10 0.90 9.61 8.90
CA PHE A 10 -0.41 9.27 8.35
C PHE A 10 -1.31 10.51 8.37
N VAL A 11 -1.83 10.88 7.19
CA VAL A 11 -2.75 12.00 7.00
C VAL A 11 -4.11 11.43 6.59
N GLU A 12 -5.13 11.68 7.42
CA GLU A 12 -6.49 11.23 7.13
C GLU A 12 -7.14 12.13 6.08
N LEU A 13 -7.75 11.50 5.08
CA LEU A 13 -8.57 12.12 4.05
C LEU A 13 -10.03 12.14 4.51
N LEU A 14 -10.85 13.00 3.88
CA LEU A 14 -12.25 13.16 4.26
C LEU A 14 -13.06 11.87 4.06
N ASP A 15 -12.84 11.18 2.93
CA ASP A 15 -13.55 9.97 2.58
C ASP A 15 -12.77 9.10 1.57
N LEU A 16 -13.37 7.96 1.22
CA LEU A 16 -12.81 7.05 0.24
C LEU A 16 -12.75 7.66 -1.18
N LYS A 17 -13.58 8.67 -1.50
CA LYS A 17 -13.56 9.34 -2.82
C LYS A 17 -12.31 10.19 -2.97
N GLU A 18 -11.87 10.88 -1.92
CA GLU A 18 -10.59 11.58 -1.91
C GLU A 18 -9.42 10.63 -2.17
N LEU A 19 -9.42 9.46 -1.53
CA LEU A 19 -8.40 8.45 -1.77
C LEU A 19 -8.47 7.94 -3.22
N GLY A 20 -9.68 7.70 -3.74
CA GLY A 20 -9.89 7.29 -5.14
C GLY A 20 -9.37 8.33 -6.14
N ARG A 21 -9.64 9.62 -5.92
CA ARG A 21 -9.10 10.71 -6.74
C ARG A 21 -7.58 10.70 -6.73
N LEU A 22 -7.01 10.70 -5.52
CA LEU A 22 -5.57 10.72 -5.31
C LEU A 22 -4.91 9.56 -6.03
N CYS A 23 -5.38 8.34 -5.81
CA CYS A 23 -4.72 7.14 -6.31
C CYS A 23 -5.04 6.80 -7.76
N CYS A 24 -6.19 7.18 -8.30
CA CYS A 24 -6.64 6.72 -9.62
C CYS A 24 -6.84 7.83 -10.66
N ALA A 25 -7.12 9.07 -10.25
CA ALA A 25 -7.55 10.11 -11.18
C ALA A 25 -6.43 11.09 -11.57
N LEU A 26 -5.48 11.34 -10.66
CA LEU A 26 -4.50 12.42 -10.81
C LEU A 26 -3.17 11.97 -11.41
N GLU A 27 -2.91 10.66 -11.47
CA GLU A 27 -1.66 10.09 -11.93
C GLU A 27 -1.81 9.37 -13.27
N ARG A 28 -0.77 9.39 -14.11
CA ARG A 28 -0.74 8.58 -15.35
C ARG A 28 -0.85 7.09 -15.05
N VAL A 29 -0.28 6.67 -13.93
CA VAL A 29 -0.31 5.29 -13.43
C VAL A 29 -0.93 5.30 -12.03
N PRO A 30 -2.01 4.54 -11.78
CA PRO A 30 -2.65 4.55 -10.47
C PRO A 30 -1.70 4.14 -9.34
N MET A 31 -1.73 4.86 -8.21
CA MET A 31 -0.88 4.59 -7.06
C MET A 31 -1.32 3.34 -6.30
N LEU A 32 -0.36 2.49 -5.91
CA LEU A 32 -0.62 1.30 -5.10
C LEU A 32 -1.24 1.67 -3.74
N VAL A 33 -2.33 0.99 -3.37
CA VAL A 33 -3.00 1.19 -2.08
C VAL A 33 -2.65 0.03 -1.14
N PHE A 34 -2.30 0.35 0.10
CA PHE A 34 -2.05 -0.60 1.17
C PHE A 34 -3.25 -0.64 2.12
N SER A 35 -3.71 -1.83 2.47
CA SER A 35 -4.79 -2.03 3.45
C SER A 35 -4.21 -2.53 4.77
N PHE A 36 -4.43 -1.78 5.83
CA PHE A 36 -4.05 -2.14 7.20
C PHE A 36 -5.31 -2.46 8.02
N PRO A 37 -5.32 -3.54 8.81
CA PRO A 37 -6.36 -3.76 9.80
C PRO A 37 -6.48 -2.57 10.76
N SER A 38 -7.70 -2.12 11.04
CA SER A 38 -7.99 -1.01 11.96
C SER A 38 -9.21 -1.32 12.81
N VAL A 39 -9.39 -0.62 13.92
CA VAL A 39 -10.61 -0.73 14.73
C VAL A 39 -11.79 -0.30 13.86
N GLY A 40 -12.76 -1.21 13.66
CA GLY A 40 -13.95 -0.96 12.84
C GLY A 40 -13.80 -1.23 11.34
N GLY A 41 -12.68 -1.79 10.87
CA GLY A 41 -12.52 -2.18 9.48
C GLY A 41 -11.07 -2.11 9.00
N PHE A 42 -10.85 -1.34 7.93
CA PHE A 42 -9.59 -1.22 7.23
C PHE A 42 -9.18 0.23 7.06
N ARG A 43 -7.89 0.50 7.25
CA ARG A 43 -7.25 1.74 6.82
C ARG A 43 -6.63 1.50 5.45
N LEU A 44 -7.15 2.18 4.44
CA LEU A 44 -6.60 2.16 3.09
C LEU A 44 -5.69 3.36 2.90
N ALA A 45 -4.41 3.15 2.61
CA ALA A 45 -3.43 4.22 2.51
C ALA A 45 -2.54 4.12 1.27
N ALA A 46 -2.20 5.25 0.69
CA ALA A 46 -1.20 5.35 -0.37
C ALA A 46 0.01 6.14 0.12
N HIS A 47 1.19 5.65 -0.19
CA HIS A 47 2.43 6.41 0.01
C HIS A 47 2.57 7.42 -1.10
N VAL A 48 2.63 8.71 -0.76
CA VAL A 48 2.66 9.79 -1.74
C VAL A 48 4.04 10.46 -1.81
N ASP A 49 4.68 10.69 -0.66
CA ASP A 49 5.96 11.40 -0.62
C ASP A 49 6.76 11.08 0.66
N THR A 50 7.99 11.59 0.77
CA THR A 50 8.82 11.54 1.97
C THR A 50 9.10 12.96 2.49
N TYR A 51 8.64 13.26 3.71
CA TYR A 51 8.86 14.53 4.39
C TYR A 51 9.93 14.40 5.47
N PHE A 52 11.06 15.11 5.35
CA PHE A 52 12.19 15.03 6.28
C PHE A 52 12.66 13.58 6.61
N GLY A 53 12.59 12.68 5.63
CA GLY A 53 12.97 11.27 5.79
C GLY A 53 11.89 10.37 6.40
N SER A 54 10.71 10.91 6.73
CA SER A 54 9.51 10.14 7.08
C SER A 54 8.65 9.90 5.84
N PRO A 55 8.26 8.64 5.54
CA PRO A 55 7.29 8.38 4.48
C PRO A 55 5.91 8.92 4.89
N VAL A 56 5.24 9.59 3.95
CA VAL A 56 3.93 10.22 4.15
C VAL A 56 2.87 9.39 3.43
N PHE A 57 1.90 8.92 4.21
CA PHE A 57 0.78 8.14 3.77
C PHE A 57 -0.50 8.95 3.92
N TYR A 58 -1.26 9.08 2.83
CA TYR A 58 -2.63 9.59 2.88
C TYR A 58 -3.59 8.41 2.96
N TYR A 59 -4.57 8.47 3.86
CA TYR A 59 -5.44 7.32 4.11
C TYR A 59 -6.91 7.69 4.27
N ALA A 60 -7.78 6.73 3.97
CA ALA A 60 -9.20 6.76 4.33
C ALA A 60 -9.58 5.45 5.04
N LEU A 61 -10.64 5.51 5.86
CA LEU A 61 -11.20 4.33 6.52
C LEU A 61 -12.26 3.68 5.63
N SER A 62 -12.36 2.35 5.71
CA SER A 62 -13.35 1.54 5.00
C SER A 62 -13.80 0.38 5.87
N ASP A 63 -15.10 0.10 5.89
CA ASP A 63 -15.69 -1.11 6.48
C ASP A 63 -15.57 -2.33 5.52
N LYS A 64 -15.32 -2.07 4.24
CA LYS A 64 -15.19 -3.07 3.19
C LYS A 64 -13.74 -3.44 2.92
N SER A 65 -13.52 -4.72 2.64
CA SER A 65 -12.27 -5.25 2.08
C SER A 65 -12.44 -5.62 0.61
N GLY A 66 -11.32 -5.73 -0.09
CA GLY A 66 -11.27 -6.26 -1.44
C GLY A 66 -9.88 -6.19 -2.04
N HIS A 67 -9.80 -6.36 -3.36
CA HIS A 67 -8.56 -6.47 -4.09
C HIS A 67 -8.19 -5.25 -4.93
N PHE A 68 -9.16 -4.41 -5.27
CA PHE A 68 -8.96 -3.20 -6.07
C PHE A 68 -9.76 -2.04 -5.51
N LEU A 69 -9.17 -0.85 -5.55
CA LEU A 69 -9.87 0.42 -5.36
C LEU A 69 -10.15 0.98 -6.74
N GLU A 70 -11.42 1.12 -7.07
CA GLU A 70 -11.87 1.59 -8.36
C GLU A 70 -12.47 2.99 -8.24
N TYR A 71 -12.19 3.83 -9.23
CA TYR A 71 -12.65 5.20 -9.30
C TYR A 71 -13.17 5.52 -10.69
N ARG A 72 -14.29 6.25 -10.75
CA ARG A 72 -14.84 6.80 -11.97
C ARG A 72 -15.43 8.18 -11.71
N ASN A 73 -15.23 9.09 -12.65
CA ASN A 73 -15.97 10.34 -12.73
C ASN A 73 -16.73 10.37 -14.06
N SER A 74 -18.06 10.41 -13.97
CA SER A 74 -18.95 10.51 -15.12
C SER A 74 -19.73 11.81 -15.04
N ALA A 75 -19.31 12.83 -15.80
CA ALA A 75 -19.96 14.15 -15.85
C ALA A 75 -20.17 14.81 -14.47
N GLY A 76 -19.17 14.69 -13.58
CA GLY A 76 -19.22 15.25 -12.23
C GLY A 76 -19.81 14.31 -11.17
N LEU A 77 -20.37 13.17 -11.57
CA LEU A 77 -20.74 12.11 -10.63
C LEU A 77 -19.54 11.22 -10.35
N GLU A 78 -19.01 11.34 -9.13
CA GLU A 78 -17.89 10.52 -8.66
C GLU A 78 -18.36 9.26 -7.95
N GLU A 79 -17.83 8.13 -8.39
CA GLU A 79 -18.02 6.82 -7.80
C GLU A 79 -16.68 6.24 -7.38
N VAL A 80 -16.65 5.72 -6.16
CA VAL A 80 -15.53 4.93 -5.65
C VAL A 80 -16.07 3.62 -5.12
N ARG A 81 -15.39 2.51 -5.44
CA ARG A 81 -15.78 1.19 -4.95
C ARG A 81 -14.58 0.31 -4.68
N ILE A 82 -14.76 -0.61 -3.75
CA ILE A 82 -13.81 -1.68 -3.48
C ILE A 82 -14.37 -2.95 -4.14
N SER A 83 -13.56 -3.61 -4.94
CA SER A 83 -13.96 -4.80 -5.71
C SER A 83 -12.96 -5.94 -5.52
N ASN A 84 -13.42 -7.16 -5.77
CA ASN A 84 -12.57 -8.36 -5.77
C ASN A 84 -12.08 -8.74 -7.17
N THR A 85 -12.68 -8.17 -8.21
CA THR A 85 -12.33 -8.41 -9.61
C THR A 85 -12.11 -7.07 -10.29
N PRO A 86 -11.06 -6.94 -11.13
CA PRO A 86 -10.85 -5.71 -11.88
C PRO A 86 -12.04 -5.48 -12.82
N SER A 87 -12.38 -4.21 -13.07
CA SER A 87 -13.42 -3.82 -14.01
C SER A 87 -12.87 -2.92 -15.12
N PHE A 88 -13.73 -2.48 -16.04
CA PHE A 88 -13.36 -1.56 -17.11
C PHE A 88 -13.20 -0.10 -16.67
N ILE A 89 -13.41 0.22 -15.39
CA ILE A 89 -13.17 1.58 -14.86
C ILE A 89 -11.76 1.66 -14.28
N THR A 90 -11.22 2.88 -14.14
CA THR A 90 -9.87 3.06 -13.58
C THR A 90 -9.76 2.45 -12.19
N TYR A 91 -8.71 1.66 -11.96
CA TYR A 91 -8.50 0.99 -10.68
C TYR A 91 -7.03 0.93 -10.29
N THR A 92 -6.80 0.76 -8.99
CA THR A 92 -5.49 0.42 -8.42
C THR A 92 -5.59 -0.82 -7.54
N PRO A 93 -4.58 -1.71 -7.55
CA PRO A 93 -4.56 -2.84 -6.63
C PRO A 93 -4.46 -2.42 -5.16
N ILE A 94 -5.17 -3.16 -4.31
CA ILE A 94 -5.06 -3.08 -2.85
C ILE A 94 -4.18 -4.23 -2.37
N VAL A 95 -3.07 -3.90 -1.70
CA VAL A 95 -2.14 -4.82 -1.06
C VAL A 95 -2.53 -4.97 0.40
N ALA A 96 -2.94 -6.17 0.81
CA ALA A 96 -3.27 -6.41 2.21
C ALA A 96 -1.97 -6.54 3.02
N VAL A 97 -1.81 -5.68 4.02
CA VAL A 97 -0.67 -5.69 4.93
C VAL A 97 -1.07 -6.39 6.22
N GLN A 98 -0.32 -7.41 6.60
CA GLN A 98 -0.51 -8.11 7.87
C GLN A 98 0.20 -7.37 9.01
N LYS A 99 1.42 -6.90 8.75
CA LYS A 99 2.25 -6.30 9.78
C LYS A 99 3.25 -5.32 9.19
N LEU A 100 3.34 -4.15 9.82
CA LEU A 100 4.43 -3.23 9.56
C LEU A 100 5.65 -3.67 10.36
N SER A 101 6.85 -3.56 9.81
CA SER A 101 8.05 -3.81 10.64
C SER A 101 8.00 -2.90 11.88
N ARG A 102 8.45 -3.42 13.03
CA ARG A 102 8.45 -2.66 14.30
C ARG A 102 9.14 -1.30 14.20
N ASN A 103 10.09 -1.16 13.28
CA ASN A 103 10.81 0.09 12.98
C ASN A 103 9.91 1.14 12.30
N LEU A 104 8.85 0.73 11.62
CA LEU A 104 7.84 1.60 11.02
C LEU A 104 6.70 1.90 12.01
N GLU A 105 6.53 1.07 13.05
CA GLU A 105 5.49 1.23 14.08
C GLU A 105 5.96 2.08 15.28
N SER A 106 7.25 2.09 15.62
CA SER A 106 7.76 2.78 16.81
C SER A 106 8.49 4.09 16.52
N ARG A 107 8.27 5.10 17.39
CA ARG A 107 9.01 6.38 17.42
C ARG A 107 10.38 6.28 18.11
N THR A 108 10.74 5.11 18.62
CA THR A 108 11.78 4.93 19.62
C THR A 108 12.45 3.58 19.41
N ASP A 109 13.59 3.56 18.74
CA ASP A 109 14.63 2.56 19.01
C ASP A 109 15.94 3.00 18.35
N GLU A 110 16.80 3.66 19.13
CA GLU A 110 18.06 4.22 18.66
C GLU A 110 19.17 3.17 18.42
N LYS A 111 18.95 1.88 18.73
CA LYS A 111 20.06 0.91 18.91
C LYS A 111 19.91 -0.50 18.34
N LYS A 112 19.17 -0.71 17.25
CA LYS A 112 19.27 -2.00 16.52
C LYS A 112 19.83 -1.79 15.12
N GLU A 113 20.84 -2.61 14.80
CA GLU A 113 21.45 -2.75 13.47
C GLU A 113 20.38 -2.68 12.38
N ALA A 114 20.73 -2.04 11.26
CA ALA A 114 19.84 -1.68 10.16
C ALA A 114 19.12 -2.89 9.56
N LYS A 115 18.11 -3.40 10.26
CA LYS A 115 17.17 -4.36 9.73
C LYS A 115 16.35 -3.59 8.71
N MET A 116 16.51 -3.96 7.43
CA MET A 116 15.69 -3.41 6.34
C MET A 116 14.24 -3.36 6.82
N SER A 117 13.62 -2.19 6.72
CA SER A 117 12.21 -2.00 7.05
C SER A 117 11.40 -2.86 6.07
N THR A 118 10.95 -4.02 6.51
CA THR A 118 10.10 -4.92 5.73
C THR A 118 8.63 -4.61 6.00
N ILE A 119 7.79 -4.84 4.99
CA ILE A 119 6.33 -4.88 5.13
C ILE A 119 5.93 -6.33 4.92
N GLU A 120 5.25 -6.91 5.91
CA GLU A 120 4.70 -8.26 5.80
C GLU A 120 3.29 -8.16 5.23
N VAL A 121 3.11 -8.71 4.03
CA VAL A 121 1.81 -8.77 3.36
C VAL A 121 1.03 -10.00 3.83
N ALA A 122 -0.30 -9.94 3.78
CA ALA A 122 -1.17 -10.97 4.32
C ALA A 122 -1.17 -12.28 3.52
N ASP A 123 -0.89 -12.22 2.22
CA ASP A 123 -0.98 -13.37 1.32
C ASP A 123 -0.10 -13.22 0.08
N VAL A 124 0.07 -14.33 -0.64
CA VAL A 124 0.83 -14.41 -1.91
C VAL A 124 0.21 -13.51 -2.98
N LEU A 125 -1.12 -13.30 -2.95
CA LEU A 125 -1.79 -12.44 -3.91
C LEU A 125 -1.38 -10.97 -3.74
N SER A 126 -1.26 -10.51 -2.49
CA SER A 126 -0.77 -9.18 -2.14
C SER A 126 0.71 -9.02 -2.50
N LEU A 127 1.52 -10.06 -2.32
CA LEU A 127 2.91 -10.08 -2.79
C LEU A 127 2.99 -9.97 -4.32
N ALA A 128 2.15 -10.71 -5.03
CA ALA A 128 2.05 -10.67 -6.49
C ALA A 128 1.64 -9.28 -7.01
N LYS A 129 0.73 -8.58 -6.31
CA LYS A 129 0.37 -7.19 -6.64
C LYS A 129 1.55 -6.24 -6.52
N VAL A 130 2.35 -6.34 -5.46
CA VAL A 130 3.58 -5.54 -5.29
C VAL A 130 4.58 -5.84 -6.41
N ALA A 131 4.78 -7.13 -6.73
CA ALA A 131 5.68 -7.56 -7.78
C ALA A 131 5.26 -7.04 -9.16
N ALA A 132 3.98 -7.16 -9.49
CA ALA A 132 3.42 -6.81 -10.78
C ALA A 132 3.15 -5.31 -10.95
N TYR A 133 3.10 -4.53 -9.86
CA TYR A 133 2.78 -3.10 -9.90
C TYR A 133 3.68 -2.30 -10.87
N ARG A 134 4.96 -2.67 -10.96
CA ARG A 134 5.92 -2.05 -11.91
C ARG A 134 5.52 -2.21 -13.38
N MET A 135 4.76 -3.24 -13.73
CA MET A 135 4.26 -3.43 -15.09
C MET A 135 3.33 -2.30 -15.54
N LEU A 136 2.68 -1.60 -14.61
CA LEU A 136 1.86 -0.43 -14.93
C LEU A 136 2.70 0.77 -15.42
N PHE A 137 4.01 0.75 -15.14
CA PHE A 137 4.99 1.74 -15.61
C PHE A 137 5.76 1.26 -16.85
N GLU A 138 5.27 0.22 -17.55
CA GLU A 138 5.98 -0.42 -18.67
C GLU A 138 7.34 -1.02 -18.27
N GLU A 139 7.54 -1.29 -16.97
CA GLU A 139 8.73 -1.96 -16.43
C GLU A 139 8.49 -3.47 -16.25
N SER A 140 9.57 -4.24 -16.17
CA SER A 140 9.46 -5.66 -15.80
C SER A 140 8.98 -5.81 -14.34
N PRO A 141 8.14 -6.81 -14.04
CA PRO A 141 7.72 -7.08 -12.66
C PRO A 141 8.94 -7.46 -11.80
N LEU A 142 8.84 -7.19 -10.50
CA LEU A 142 9.87 -7.67 -9.56
C LEU A 142 9.80 -9.20 -9.46
N PRO A 143 10.94 -9.90 -9.52
CA PRO A 143 10.95 -11.34 -9.30
C PRO A 143 10.53 -11.67 -7.87
N ILE A 144 9.73 -12.72 -7.69
CA ILE A 144 9.42 -13.26 -6.37
C ILE A 144 10.38 -14.39 -6.06
N PHE A 145 11.12 -14.26 -4.97
CA PHE A 145 12.02 -15.29 -4.47
C PHE A 145 11.41 -16.01 -3.27
N THR A 146 11.76 -17.29 -3.12
CA THR A 146 11.42 -18.07 -1.93
C THR A 146 12.68 -18.64 -1.30
N TYR A 147 12.73 -18.63 0.03
CA TYR A 147 13.86 -19.17 0.79
C TYR A 147 13.40 -19.69 2.15
N LYS A 148 14.18 -20.58 2.77
CA LYS A 148 13.90 -21.11 4.10
C LYS A 148 14.52 -20.25 5.20
N VAL A 149 13.73 -19.89 6.20
CA VAL A 149 14.17 -19.21 7.43
C VAL A 149 13.67 -20.02 8.62
N ASN A 150 14.58 -20.52 9.45
CA ASN A 150 14.25 -21.30 10.66
C ASN A 150 13.26 -22.46 10.38
N GLY A 151 13.39 -23.12 9.23
CA GLY A 151 12.51 -24.22 8.81
C GLY A 151 11.19 -23.82 8.15
N ALA A 152 10.81 -22.53 8.18
CA ALA A 152 9.64 -22.01 7.47
C ALA A 152 10.02 -21.44 6.10
N TRP A 153 9.11 -21.51 5.13
CA TRP A 153 9.28 -20.85 3.83
C TRP A 153 8.84 -19.39 3.90
N VAL A 154 9.66 -18.50 3.36
CA VAL A 154 9.39 -17.07 3.23
C VAL A 154 9.46 -16.70 1.75
N ALA A 155 8.55 -15.84 1.30
CA ALA A 155 8.55 -15.27 -0.04
C ALA A 155 8.74 -13.74 0.03
N GLY A 156 9.48 -13.18 -0.91
CA GLY A 156 9.77 -11.75 -0.99
C GLY A 156 10.09 -11.29 -2.39
N VAL A 157 10.08 -9.97 -2.58
CA VAL A 157 10.49 -9.25 -3.81
C VAL A 157 11.73 -8.39 -3.55
#